data_AF-A0A4Q3R9H9-F1
#
_entry.id   AF-A0A4Q3R9H9-F1
#
_cell.length_a   1.000
_cell.length_b   1.000
_cell.length_c   1.000
_cell.angle_alpha   90.00
_cell.angle_beta   90.00
_cell.angle_gamma   90.00
#
_symmetry.space_group_name_H-M   'P 1'
#
loop_
_entity.id
_entity.type
_entity.pdbx_description
1 polymer ?
#
loop_
_entity_poly.entity_id
_entity_poly.type
_entity_poly.pdbx_seq_one_letter_code
_entity_poly.pdbx_strand_id
1 'polypeptide(L)'
;MARYASISFPYLLTDHAVRRNKDLLRKAFVLSTPERGRMVVVASSPEAVKKGICTGMVVADCKAVLPDLTVIEATPGQNEKILQSLAEWCIRFTPCVSLDMPDGLVLDTTGCSHLWGGEEPYIKNIIAKLAALGYESKITIADTISA
;
A
#
# COMPACT_ATOMS: atom_id res chain seq x y z
N MET A 1 9.12 4.85 27.13
CA MET A 1 7.67 4.75 26.82
C MET A 1 7.55 4.02 25.50
N ALA A 2 6.67 3.02 25.41
CA ALA A 2 6.47 2.28 24.16
C ALA A 2 5.92 3.24 23.10
N ARG A 3 6.36 3.08 21.85
CA ARG A 3 5.96 3.97 20.76
C ARG A 3 5.88 3.20 19.46
N TYR A 4 4.70 3.18 18.84
CA TYR A 4 4.42 2.41 17.64
C TYR A 4 4.10 3.33 16.47
N ALA A 5 4.69 3.06 15.31
CA ALA A 5 4.31 3.69 14.06
C ALA A 5 3.51 2.71 13.20
N SER A 6 2.30 3.10 12.80
CA SER A 6 1.52 2.38 11.80
C SER A 6 1.73 3.03 10.44
N ILE A 7 2.06 2.21 9.44
CA ILE A 7 2.23 2.61 8.05
C ILE A 7 1.12 1.95 7.25
N SER A 8 0.27 2.74 6.59
CA SER A 8 -0.71 2.24 5.62
C SER A 8 -0.29 2.57 4.21
N PHE A 9 -0.55 1.65 3.27
CA PHE A 9 -0.23 1.75 1.85
C PHE A 9 -1.52 1.72 1.01
N PRO A 10 -2.20 2.87 0.82
CA PRO A 10 -3.53 2.94 0.20
C PRO A 10 -3.62 2.31 -1.21
N TYR A 11 -2.48 2.26 -1.90
CA TYR A 11 -2.34 1.79 -3.27
C TYR A 11 -1.34 0.64 -3.39
N LEU A 12 -1.08 -0.13 -2.32
CA LEU A 12 0.00 -1.15 -2.25
C LEU A 12 0.15 -2.00 -3.52
N LEU A 13 -0.94 -2.64 -3.95
CA LEU A 13 -0.92 -3.57 -5.08
C LEU A 13 -0.76 -2.85 -6.43
N THR A 14 -1.39 -1.68 -6.59
CA THR A 14 -1.32 -0.89 -7.82
C THR A 14 0.02 -0.18 -7.96
N ASP A 15 0.58 0.32 -6.87
CA ASP A 15 1.94 0.88 -6.81
C ASP A 15 2.96 -0.20 -7.17
N HIS A 16 2.83 -1.39 -6.61
CA HIS A 16 3.68 -2.52 -6.98
C HIS A 16 3.54 -2.89 -8.47
N ALA A 17 2.34 -2.84 -9.03
CA ALA A 17 2.13 -3.05 -10.47
C ALA A 17 2.82 -1.98 -11.32
N VAL A 18 2.73 -0.71 -10.94
CA VAL A 18 3.41 0.42 -11.62
C VAL A 18 4.93 0.30 -11.51
N ARG A 19 5.46 -0.15 -10.36
CA ARG A 19 6.90 -0.41 -10.17
C ARG A 19 7.43 -1.45 -11.16
N ARG A 20 6.63 -2.47 -11.47
CA ARG A 20 6.99 -3.53 -12.44
C ARG A 20 6.72 -3.13 -13.88
N ASN A 21 5.73 -2.28 -14.12
CA ASN A 21 5.39 -1.77 -15.44
C ASN A 21 5.06 -0.27 -15.38
N LYS A 22 6.05 0.56 -15.75
CA LYS A 22 5.91 2.03 -15.74
C LYS A 22 4.87 2.54 -16.74
N ASP A 23 4.45 1.74 -17.72
CA ASP A 23 3.41 2.14 -18.66
C ASP A 23 2.04 2.29 -18.01
N LEU A 24 1.86 1.77 -16.79
CA LEU A 24 0.66 1.93 -15.98
C LEU A 24 0.61 3.27 -15.23
N LEU A 25 1.71 4.00 -15.18
CA LEU A 25 1.78 5.29 -14.51
C LEU A 25 0.77 6.26 -15.13
N ARG A 26 -0.08 6.88 -14.30
CA ARG A 26 -1.15 7.81 -14.71
C ARG A 26 -2.23 7.20 -15.62
N LYS A 27 -2.34 5.88 -15.68
CA LYS A 27 -3.44 5.19 -16.38
C LYS A 27 -4.48 4.71 -15.37
N ALA A 28 -5.75 4.74 -15.78
CA ALA A 28 -6.81 4.09 -15.03
C ALA A 28 -6.74 2.57 -15.25
N PHE A 29 -6.34 1.86 -14.21
CA PHE A 29 -6.34 0.40 -14.19
C PHE A 29 -6.81 -0.15 -12.84
N VAL A 30 -7.20 -1.42 -12.86
CA VAL A 30 -7.61 -2.18 -11.67
C VAL A 30 -6.93 -3.54 -11.64
N LEU A 31 -6.74 -4.07 -10.44
CA LEU A 31 -6.45 -5.48 -10.21
C LEU A 31 -7.75 -6.21 -9.86
N SER A 32 -7.95 -7.38 -10.42
CA SER A 32 -9.19 -8.15 -10.24
C SER A 32 -8.95 -9.63 -9.98
N THR A 33 -9.88 -10.25 -9.27
CA THR A 33 -9.88 -11.69 -8.97
C THR A 33 -11.24 -12.29 -9.34
N PRO A 34 -11.30 -13.57 -9.76
CA PRO A 34 -12.57 -14.26 -9.91
C PRO A 34 -13.20 -14.53 -8.53
N GLU A 35 -14.46 -14.13 -8.37
CA GLU A 35 -15.27 -14.40 -7.18
C GLU A 35 -16.67 -14.83 -7.61
N ARG A 36 -17.11 -16.05 -7.26
CA ARG A 36 -18.44 -16.60 -7.58
C ARG A 36 -18.86 -16.44 -9.07
N GLY A 37 -17.92 -16.63 -9.99
CA GLY A 37 -18.17 -16.58 -11.44
C GLY A 37 -18.15 -15.18 -12.06
N ARG A 38 -17.78 -14.14 -11.31
CA ARG A 38 -17.58 -12.77 -11.81
C ARG A 38 -16.18 -12.26 -11.47
N MET A 39 -15.67 -11.32 -12.24
CA MET A 39 -14.42 -10.63 -11.94
C MET A 39 -14.71 -9.44 -11.03
N VAL A 40 -14.07 -9.38 -9.87
CA VAL A 40 -14.25 -8.34 -8.85
C VAL A 40 -12.95 -7.59 -8.65
N VAL A 41 -13.03 -6.27 -8.55
CA VAL A 41 -11.89 -5.38 -8.32
C VAL A 41 -11.38 -5.55 -6.89
N VAL A 42 -10.09 -5.86 -6.73
CA VAL A 42 -9.42 -5.99 -5.42
C VAL A 42 -8.48 -4.84 -5.12
N ALA A 43 -8.01 -4.10 -6.13
CA ALA A 43 -7.29 -2.85 -5.97
C ALA A 43 -7.56 -1.92 -7.15
N SER A 44 -7.65 -0.62 -6.88
CA SER A 44 -7.93 0.42 -7.88
C SER A 44 -6.81 1.44 -7.90
N SER A 45 -6.30 1.76 -9.09
CA SER A 45 -5.32 2.84 -9.26
C SER A 45 -5.92 4.20 -8.84
N PRO A 46 -5.09 5.18 -8.46
CA PRO A 46 -5.57 6.53 -8.17
C PRO A 46 -6.42 7.13 -9.28
N GLU A 47 -6.09 6.86 -10.55
CA GLU A 47 -6.83 7.29 -11.72
C GLU A 47 -8.19 6.60 -11.87
N ALA A 48 -8.27 5.30 -11.55
CA ALA A 48 -9.53 4.57 -11.52
C ALA A 48 -10.45 5.09 -10.39
N VAL A 49 -9.91 5.34 -9.20
CA VAL A 49 -10.65 5.91 -8.06
C VAL A 49 -11.24 7.27 -8.41
N LYS A 50 -10.50 8.14 -9.11
CA LYS A 50 -11.02 9.44 -9.60
C LYS A 50 -12.19 9.31 -10.58
N LYS A 51 -12.37 8.14 -11.20
CA LYS A 51 -13.52 7.81 -12.07
C LYS A 51 -14.65 7.10 -11.33
N GLY A 52 -14.55 6.98 -10.02
CA GLY A 52 -15.53 6.31 -9.17
C GLY A 52 -15.40 4.78 -9.14
N ILE A 53 -14.29 4.23 -9.64
CA ILE A 53 -14.04 2.78 -9.62
C ILE A 53 -13.29 2.43 -8.33
N CYS A 54 -13.92 1.61 -7.49
CA CYS A 54 -13.42 1.22 -6.18
C CYS A 54 -13.29 -0.30 -6.03
N THR A 55 -12.62 -0.73 -4.98
CA THR A 55 -12.55 -2.14 -4.58
C THR A 55 -13.94 -2.71 -4.28
N GLY A 56 -14.13 -4.00 -4.56
CA GLY A 56 -15.41 -4.71 -4.42
C GLY A 56 -16.37 -4.54 -5.61
N MET A 57 -16.11 -3.63 -6.55
CA MET A 57 -16.94 -3.47 -7.74
C MET A 57 -16.74 -4.61 -8.75
N VAL A 58 -17.79 -4.95 -9.47
CA VAL A 58 -17.72 -5.92 -10.58
C VAL A 58 -17.04 -5.26 -11.77
N VAL A 59 -16.07 -5.94 -12.38
CA VAL A 59 -15.29 -5.40 -13.51
C VAL A 59 -16.18 -5.04 -14.70
N ALA A 60 -17.27 -5.80 -14.93
CA ALA A 60 -18.25 -5.49 -15.97
C ALA A 60 -18.87 -4.09 -15.77
N ASP A 61 -19.29 -3.76 -14.56
CA ASP A 61 -19.84 -2.45 -14.21
C ASP A 61 -18.80 -1.35 -14.34
N CYS A 62 -17.56 -1.64 -13.92
CA CYS A 62 -16.45 -0.70 -14.06
C CYS A 62 -16.16 -0.37 -15.54
N LYS A 63 -16.23 -1.38 -16.42
CA LYS A 63 -16.06 -1.20 -17.87
C LYS A 63 -17.23 -0.47 -18.52
N ALA A 64 -18.43 -0.55 -17.96
CA ALA A 64 -19.56 0.27 -18.41
C ALA A 64 -19.32 1.76 -18.10
N VAL A 65 -18.71 2.08 -16.95
CA VAL A 65 -18.33 3.45 -16.57
C VAL A 65 -17.11 3.97 -17.34
N LEU A 66 -16.11 3.11 -17.52
CA LEU A 66 -14.86 3.43 -18.22
C LEU A 66 -14.50 2.30 -19.20
N PRO A 67 -14.91 2.39 -20.48
CA PRO A 67 -14.66 1.36 -21.48
C PRO A 67 -13.17 1.03 -21.69
N ASP A 68 -12.30 2.04 -21.59
CA ASP A 68 -10.85 1.90 -21.75
C ASP A 68 -10.12 1.42 -20.47
N LEU A 69 -10.87 0.98 -19.44
CA LEU A 69 -10.29 0.51 -18.19
C LEU A 69 -9.38 -0.71 -18.42
N THR A 70 -8.11 -0.55 -18.04
CA THR A 70 -7.16 -1.67 -18.05
C THR A 70 -7.42 -2.57 -16.84
N VAL A 71 -7.63 -3.86 -17.09
CA VAL A 71 -7.89 -4.86 -16.05
C VAL A 71 -6.72 -5.82 -16.02
N ILE A 72 -6.10 -5.96 -14.85
CA ILE A 72 -4.99 -6.88 -14.61
C ILE A 72 -5.47 -7.93 -13.61
N GLU A 73 -5.06 -9.18 -13.83
CA GLU A 73 -5.36 -10.26 -12.90
C GLU A 73 -4.49 -10.13 -11.64
N ALA A 74 -5.13 -10.14 -10.47
CA ALA A 74 -4.44 -10.10 -9.20
C ALA A 74 -3.80 -11.45 -8.91
N THR A 75 -2.54 -11.44 -8.49
CA THR A 75 -1.89 -12.67 -8.01
C THR A 75 -2.31 -12.93 -6.55
N PRO A 76 -2.84 -14.12 -6.21
CA PRO A 76 -3.18 -14.45 -4.83
C PRO A 76 -1.99 -14.32 -3.88
N GLY A 77 -2.22 -13.74 -2.70
CA GLY A 77 -1.19 -13.54 -1.66
C GLY A 77 -0.08 -12.55 -2.05
N GLN A 78 -0.27 -11.76 -3.11
CA GLN A 78 0.75 -10.81 -3.55
C GLN A 78 0.97 -9.68 -2.55
N ASN A 79 -0.08 -9.23 -1.87
CA ASN A 79 0.01 -8.21 -0.82
C ASN A 79 0.94 -8.64 0.32
N GLU A 80 0.77 -9.86 0.85
CA GLU A 80 1.61 -10.40 1.92
C GLU A 80 3.08 -10.43 1.50
N LYS A 81 3.38 -10.93 0.29
CA LYS A 81 4.76 -10.97 -0.25
C LYS A 81 5.38 -9.57 -0.35
N ILE A 82 4.60 -8.59 -0.79
CA ILE A 82 5.06 -7.20 -0.89
C ILE A 82 5.33 -6.63 0.50
N LEU A 83 4.39 -6.81 1.43
CA LEU A 83 4.52 -6.32 2.80
C LEU A 83 5.69 -6.96 3.52
N GLN A 84 5.93 -8.26 3.33
CA GLN A 84 7.11 -8.95 3.85
C GLN A 84 8.42 -8.31 3.35
N SER A 85 8.51 -8.05 2.04
CA SER A 85 9.68 -7.37 1.46
C SER A 85 9.85 -5.94 1.98
N LEU A 86 8.74 -5.22 2.18
CA LEU A 86 8.76 -3.87 2.76
C LEU A 86 9.15 -3.89 4.25
N ALA A 87 8.68 -4.88 5.00
CA ALA A 87 9.02 -5.05 6.41
C ALA A 87 10.52 -5.29 6.60
N GLU A 88 11.09 -6.21 5.82
CA GLU A 88 12.54 -6.47 5.80
C GLU A 88 13.33 -5.22 5.44
N TRP A 89 12.86 -4.45 4.45
CA TRP A 89 13.49 -3.20 4.06
C TRP A 89 13.41 -2.12 5.16
N CYS A 90 12.33 -2.11 5.95
CA CYS A 90 12.09 -1.19 7.06
C CYS A 90 12.94 -1.46 8.31
N ILE A 91 13.65 -2.59 8.41
CA ILE A 91 14.54 -2.92 9.55
C ILE A 91 15.59 -1.82 9.83
N ARG A 92 15.92 -1.00 8.82
CA ARG A 92 16.79 0.18 8.97
C ARG A 92 16.25 1.28 9.89
N PHE A 93 14.95 1.28 10.17
CA PHE A 93 14.28 2.29 11.00
C PHE A 93 13.96 1.76 12.39
N THR A 94 13.77 0.46 12.52
CA THR A 94 13.49 -0.22 13.79
C THR A 94 13.90 -1.70 13.70
N PRO A 95 14.38 -2.32 14.79
CA PRO A 95 14.62 -3.76 14.83
C PRO A 95 13.33 -4.62 14.76
N CYS A 96 12.16 -4.03 14.99
CA CYS A 96 10.89 -4.75 15.16
C CYS A 96 9.83 -4.21 14.20
N VAL A 97 9.53 -5.00 13.16
CA VAL A 97 8.49 -4.71 12.17
C VAL A 97 7.52 -5.89 12.10
N SER A 98 6.23 -5.62 12.03
CA SER A 98 5.16 -6.62 11.87
C SER A 98 4.27 -6.26 10.69
N LEU A 99 3.73 -7.27 10.02
CA LEU A 99 2.77 -7.07 8.94
C LEU A 99 1.41 -6.70 9.53
N ASP A 100 0.76 -5.70 8.94
CA ASP A 100 -0.61 -5.32 9.25
C ASP A 100 -1.46 -5.50 7.99
N MET A 101 -1.98 -6.72 7.82
CA MET A 101 -2.69 -7.09 6.60
C MET A 101 -4.00 -6.31 6.47
N PRO A 102 -4.42 -5.95 5.24
CA PRO A 102 -3.85 -6.39 3.95
C PRO A 102 -2.81 -5.45 3.33
N ASP A 103 -2.61 -4.24 3.88
CA ASP A 103 -1.93 -3.14 3.21
C ASP A 103 -1.16 -2.22 4.17
N GLY A 104 -0.65 -2.75 5.28
CA GLY A 104 0.08 -1.98 6.28
C GLY A 104 1.25 -2.70 6.93
N LEU A 105 2.01 -1.90 7.69
CA LEU A 105 3.08 -2.36 8.58
C LEU A 105 2.96 -1.65 9.92
N VAL A 106 3.31 -2.36 11.00
CA VAL A 106 3.48 -1.78 12.33
C VAL A 106 4.95 -1.87 12.72
N LEU A 107 5.51 -0.73 13.12
CA LEU A 107 6.89 -0.58 13.57
C LEU A 107 6.88 -0.30 15.07
N ASP A 108 7.64 -1.05 15.86
CA ASP A 108 7.96 -0.64 17.22
C ASP A 108 9.13 0.36 17.17
N THR A 109 8.82 1.63 17.36
CA THR A 109 9.77 2.75 17.23
C THR A 109 10.33 3.19 18.58
N THR A 110 10.12 2.38 19.62
CA THR A 110 10.55 2.67 20.99
C THR A 110 12.05 2.93 21.03
N GLY A 111 12.42 4.16 21.37
CA GLY A 111 13.81 4.57 21.44
C GLY A 111 14.51 4.66 20.07
N CYS A 112 13.80 4.66 18.94
CA CYS A 112 14.44 4.81 17.62
C CYS A 112 14.48 6.27 17.15
N SER A 113 13.42 7.04 17.38
CA SER A 113 13.23 8.39 16.81
C SER A 113 14.30 9.42 17.21
N HIS A 114 14.92 9.26 18.38
CA HIS A 114 15.96 10.18 18.86
C HIS A 114 17.22 10.20 17.95
N LEU A 115 17.53 9.09 17.28
CA LEU A 115 18.65 8.99 16.32
C LEU A 115 18.44 9.85 15.06
N TRP A 116 17.22 10.33 14.85
CA TRP A 116 16.81 11.11 13.69
C TRP A 116 16.49 12.56 14.07
N GLY A 117 16.73 12.97 15.32
CA GLY A 117 16.36 14.29 15.82
C GLY A 117 14.89 14.42 16.22
N GLY A 118 14.20 13.29 16.47
CA GLY A 118 12.80 13.26 16.93
C GLY A 118 11.85 12.53 15.99
N GLU A 119 10.57 12.46 16.37
CA GLU A 119 9.55 11.70 15.63
C GLU A 119 9.24 12.30 14.26
N GLU A 120 9.13 13.62 14.15
CA GLU A 120 8.76 14.27 12.89
C GLU A 120 9.84 14.09 11.80
N PRO A 121 11.14 14.35 12.03
CA PRO A 121 12.18 14.03 11.06
C PRO A 121 12.25 12.55 10.70
N TYR A 122 12.03 11.67 11.68
CA TYR A 122 12.01 10.22 11.49
C TYR A 122 10.90 9.79 10.52
N ILE A 123 9.65 10.22 10.77
CA ILE A 123 8.50 9.94 9.89
C ILE A 123 8.75 10.50 8.48
N LYS A 124 9.20 11.75 8.38
CA LYS A 124 9.49 12.38 7.08
C LYS A 124 10.53 11.58 6.29
N ASN A 125 11.54 11.03 6.96
CA ASN A 125 12.54 10.20 6.32
C ASN A 125 11.95 8.88 5.78
N ILE A 126 11.12 8.21 6.58
CA ILE A 126 10.45 6.97 6.18
C ILE A 126 9.56 7.21 4.96
N ILE A 127 8.68 8.22 5.02
CA ILE A 127 7.78 8.58 3.92
C ILE A 127 8.58 8.89 2.65
N ALA A 128 9.62 9.72 2.75
CA ALA A 128 10.44 10.08 1.59
C ALA A 128 11.11 8.86 0.95
N LYS A 129 11.61 7.92 1.76
CA LYS A 129 12.26 6.71 1.24
C LYS A 129 11.25 5.70 0.67
N LEU A 130 10.06 5.55 1.25
CA LEU A 130 8.98 4.73 0.69
C LEU A 130 8.47 5.31 -0.64
N ALA A 131 8.30 6.63 -0.70
CA ALA A 131 7.95 7.33 -1.94
C ALA A 131 9.03 7.13 -3.02
N ALA A 132 10.32 7.17 -2.65
CA ALA A 132 11.42 6.89 -3.58
C ALA A 132 11.44 5.44 -4.07
N LEU A 133 10.92 4.49 -3.29
CA LEU A 133 10.68 3.11 -3.76
C LEU A 133 9.49 3.02 -4.72
N GLY A 134 8.62 4.03 -4.77
CA GLY A 134 7.42 4.06 -5.59
C GLY A 134 6.17 3.59 -4.86
N TYR A 135 6.11 3.76 -3.54
CA TYR A 135 4.91 3.47 -2.73
C TYR A 135 4.37 4.74 -2.08
N GLU A 136 3.07 4.98 -2.26
CA GLU A 136 2.35 5.94 -1.46
C GLU A 136 2.09 5.35 -0.07
N SER A 137 2.34 6.13 0.98
CA SER A 137 2.17 5.68 2.36
C SER A 137 1.69 6.80 3.27
N LYS A 138 0.98 6.43 4.32
CA LYS A 138 0.58 7.31 5.43
C LYS A 138 1.09 6.70 6.72
N ILE A 139 1.65 7.54 7.60
CA ILE A 139 2.25 7.10 8.86
C ILE A 139 1.60 7.83 10.03
N THR A 140 1.20 7.08 11.06
CA THR A 140 0.74 7.61 12.35
C THR A 140 1.59 7.03 13.47
N ILE A 141 1.76 7.76 14.58
CA ILE A 141 2.49 7.29 15.76
C ILE A 141 1.62 7.41 17.01
N ALA A 142 1.57 6.34 17.80
CA ALA A 142 0.84 6.25 19.05
C ALA A 142 1.62 5.48 20.13
N ASP A 143 1.20 5.60 21.39
CA ASP A 143 1.82 4.88 22.52
C ASP A 143 1.35 3.42 22.63
N THR A 144 0.31 3.07 21.87
CA THR A 144 -0.31 1.75 21.81
C THR A 144 -0.66 1.41 20.37
N ILE A 145 -0.63 0.13 20.03
CA ILE A 145 -1.16 -0.37 18.76
C ILE A 145 -2.69 -0.34 18.86
N SER A 146 -3.37 0.39 17.98
CA SER A 146 -4.82 0.33 17.83
C SER A 146 -5.16 -0.05 16.39
N ALA A 147 -6.00 -1.07 16.25
CA ALA A 147 -6.55 -1.54 14.97
C ALA A 147 -7.66 -0.63 14.46
#